data_AF-A0A179UD11-F1
#
_entry.id   AF-A0A179UD11-F1
#
_cell.length_a   1.000
_cell.length_b   1.000
_cell.length_c   1.000
_cell.angle_alpha   90.00
_cell.angle_beta   90.00
_cell.angle_gamma   90.00
#
_symmetry.space_group_name_H-M   'P 1'
#
loop_
_entity.id
_entity.type
_entity.pdbx_description
1 polymer ?
#
loop_
_entity_poly.entity_id
_entity_poly.type
_entity_poly.pdbx_seq_one_letter_code
_entity_poly.pdbx_strand_id
1 'polypeptide(L)'
;MLQRKFSECNALHETGSVEIPLPADDPDAFLIILNIIHGYMRRVPTELDLDTYTQVSVLADKYDVHEAVEIFANFWFEKLKPTIPQTYTEDIPGWICICWVFNRPKEFKHLTRLALRQGRQNLPLGDLPIPASVVDAINSQRIDSISRIVSLLHAQLADYLEKEHCSFECDSLMLGALTKRLKALHLFPSRPDPPFTGLCFEQFAHRFRDGLYFPAAQRTSTYYYDHAKCAIPSIEHTLKKFDEQLAGLELTEHKLLS
;
A
#
# COMPACT_ATOMS: atom_id res chain seq x y z
N MET A 1 -19.48 -22.05 -33.03
CA MET A 1 -20.70 -21.21 -33.00
C MET A 1 -21.65 -21.79 -31.97
N LEU A 2 -22.25 -20.94 -31.14
CA LEU A 2 -23.10 -21.31 -30.01
C LEU A 2 -24.19 -22.31 -30.45
N GLN A 3 -24.21 -23.50 -29.84
CA GLN A 3 -25.28 -24.48 -30.05
C GLN A 3 -26.51 -24.07 -29.24
N ARG A 4 -27.71 -24.57 -29.61
CA ARG A 4 -29.07 -24.28 -29.06
C ARG A 4 -29.30 -24.57 -27.56
N LYS A 5 -28.29 -24.40 -26.71
CA LYS A 5 -28.35 -24.64 -25.26
C LYS A 5 -28.38 -23.35 -24.44
N PHE A 6 -28.14 -22.20 -25.08
CA PHE A 6 -28.02 -20.91 -24.41
C PHE A 6 -29.18 -19.99 -24.79
N SER A 7 -29.69 -19.24 -23.81
CA SER A 7 -30.76 -18.25 -23.96
C SER A 7 -30.48 -17.24 -25.07
N GLU A 8 -29.22 -16.84 -25.20
CA GLU A 8 -28.71 -15.86 -26.14
C GLU A 8 -28.77 -16.39 -27.57
N CYS A 9 -28.52 -17.69 -27.75
CA CYS A 9 -28.62 -18.35 -29.04
C CYS A 9 -30.08 -18.47 -29.49
N ASN A 10 -31.00 -18.73 -28.55
CA ASN A 10 -32.43 -18.78 -28.83
C ASN A 10 -32.97 -17.40 -29.21
N ALA A 11 -32.63 -16.37 -28.43
CA ALA A 11 -32.98 -14.98 -28.74
C ALA A 11 -32.46 -14.58 -30.13
N LEU A 12 -31.17 -14.81 -30.42
CA LEU A 12 -30.58 -14.52 -31.72
C LEU A 12 -31.33 -15.18 -32.89
N HIS A 13 -31.80 -16.42 -32.71
CA HIS A 13 -32.54 -17.15 -33.75
C HIS A 13 -33.99 -16.63 -33.92
N GLU A 14 -34.64 -16.21 -32.84
CA GLU A 14 -36.03 -15.73 -32.86
C GLU A 14 -36.16 -14.28 -33.34
N THR A 15 -35.28 -13.39 -32.86
CA THR A 15 -35.37 -11.94 -33.12
C THR A 15 -34.35 -11.45 -34.14
N GLY A 16 -33.38 -12.28 -34.55
CA GLY A 16 -32.31 -11.90 -35.49
C GLY A 16 -31.16 -11.10 -34.86
N SER A 17 -31.31 -10.71 -33.59
CA SER A 17 -30.30 -10.03 -32.77
C SER A 17 -30.43 -10.49 -31.32
N VAL A 18 -29.37 -10.33 -30.53
CA VAL A 18 -29.39 -10.54 -29.08
C VAL A 18 -28.71 -9.36 -28.39
N GLU A 19 -29.32 -8.85 -27.33
CA GLU A 19 -28.72 -7.84 -26.46
C GLU A 19 -28.13 -8.52 -25.23
N ILE A 20 -26.84 -8.28 -24.96
CA ILE A 20 -26.14 -8.83 -23.79
C ILE A 20 -25.76 -7.64 -22.88
N PRO A 21 -26.41 -7.49 -21.71
CA PRO A 21 -26.11 -6.37 -20.82
C PRO A 21 -24.78 -6.59 -20.10
N LEU A 22 -23.89 -5.59 -20.15
CA LEU A 22 -22.58 -5.58 -19.50
C LEU A 22 -22.45 -4.40 -18.52
N PRO A 23 -23.29 -4.33 -17.47
CA PRO A 23 -23.41 -3.12 -16.63
C PRO A 23 -22.20 -2.82 -15.75
N ALA A 24 -21.29 -3.79 -15.57
CA ALA A 24 -20.07 -3.64 -14.79
C ALA A 24 -18.84 -3.26 -15.64
N ASP A 25 -18.98 -3.22 -16.97
CA ASP A 25 -17.86 -2.98 -17.87
C ASP A 25 -17.82 -1.51 -18.27
N ASP A 26 -16.64 -0.91 -18.11
CA ASP A 26 -16.40 0.42 -18.63
C ASP A 26 -16.49 0.41 -20.18
N PRO A 27 -17.39 1.20 -20.78
CA PRO A 27 -17.66 1.12 -22.21
C PRO A 27 -16.47 1.55 -23.07
N ASP A 28 -15.67 2.52 -22.60
CA ASP A 28 -14.53 3.06 -23.34
C ASP A 28 -13.37 2.06 -23.33
N ALA A 29 -13.05 1.49 -22.17
CA ALA A 29 -12.06 0.43 -22.03
C ALA A 29 -12.45 -0.82 -22.84
N PHE A 30 -13.73 -1.22 -22.82
CA PHE A 30 -14.20 -2.37 -23.58
C PHE A 30 -14.12 -2.12 -25.09
N LEU A 31 -14.46 -0.90 -25.55
CA LEU A 31 -14.31 -0.52 -26.96
C LEU A 31 -12.84 -0.58 -27.42
N ILE A 32 -11.89 -0.19 -26.56
CA ILE A 32 -10.45 -0.32 -26.84
C ILE A 32 -10.09 -1.80 -27.07
N ILE A 33 -10.50 -2.68 -26.15
CA ILE A 33 -10.25 -4.14 -26.24
C ILE A 33 -10.86 -4.72 -27.53
N LEU A 34 -12.11 -4.36 -27.85
CA LEU A 34 -12.77 -4.83 -29.07
C LEU A 34 -12.05 -4.34 -30.34
N ASN A 35 -11.59 -3.09 -30.37
CA ASN A 35 -10.80 -2.59 -31.50
C ASN A 35 -9.51 -3.38 -31.70
N ILE A 36 -8.85 -3.81 -30.60
CA ILE A 36 -7.67 -4.67 -30.66
C ILE A 36 -8.03 -6.06 -31.21
N ILE A 37 -9.05 -6.72 -30.64
CA ILE A 37 -9.48 -8.07 -31.04
C ILE A 37 -9.89 -8.10 -32.52
N HIS A 38 -10.58 -7.07 -33.00
CA HIS A 38 -11.06 -6.99 -34.39
C HIS A 38 -10.01 -6.50 -35.40
N GLY A 39 -8.79 -6.17 -34.98
CA GLY A 39 -7.76 -5.72 -35.92
C GLY A 39 -7.85 -4.23 -36.28
N TYR A 40 -8.68 -3.44 -35.60
CA TYR A 40 -8.89 -2.01 -35.89
C TYR A 40 -7.82 -1.11 -35.26
N MET A 41 -6.56 -1.42 -35.55
CA MET A 41 -5.38 -0.82 -34.92
C MET A 41 -5.31 0.71 -35.02
N ARG A 42 -5.86 1.30 -36.10
CA ARG A 42 -5.94 2.77 -36.26
C ARG A 42 -6.87 3.45 -35.26
N ARG A 43 -7.75 2.70 -34.61
CA ARG A 43 -8.71 3.18 -33.60
C ARG A 43 -8.24 2.94 -32.18
N VAL A 44 -7.14 2.21 -31.99
CA VAL A 44 -6.56 1.94 -30.67
C VAL A 44 -5.77 3.18 -30.23
N PRO A 45 -6.05 3.76 -29.05
CA PRO A 45 -5.30 4.91 -28.54
C PRO A 45 -3.81 4.59 -28.41
N THR A 46 -2.97 5.58 -28.70
CA THR A 46 -1.51 5.45 -28.52
C THR A 46 -1.07 5.68 -27.08
N GLU A 47 -1.94 6.25 -26.24
CA GLU A 47 -1.73 6.62 -24.84
C GLU A 47 -3.05 6.44 -24.10
N LEU A 48 -2.96 6.08 -22.83
CA LEU A 48 -4.09 6.03 -21.90
C LEU A 48 -3.72 6.84 -20.66
N ASP A 49 -4.71 7.41 -20.00
CA ASP A 49 -4.56 7.81 -18.60
C ASP A 49 -4.61 6.59 -17.68
N LEU A 50 -4.30 6.81 -16.40
CA LEU A 50 -4.24 5.73 -15.42
C LEU A 50 -5.60 5.04 -15.23
N ASP A 51 -6.68 5.81 -15.17
CA ASP A 51 -8.02 5.28 -14.90
C ASP A 51 -8.48 4.37 -16.04
N THR A 52 -8.34 4.83 -17.28
CA THR A 52 -8.67 4.02 -18.46
C THR A 52 -7.78 2.79 -18.54
N TYR A 53 -6.47 2.91 -18.26
CA TYR A 53 -5.59 1.75 -18.29
C TYR A 53 -5.93 0.73 -17.20
N THR A 54 -6.35 1.20 -16.03
CA THR A 54 -6.84 0.35 -14.95
C THR A 54 -8.10 -0.39 -15.37
N GLN A 55 -9.07 0.27 -16.02
CA GLN A 55 -10.27 -0.39 -16.54
C GLN A 55 -9.93 -1.41 -17.63
N VAL A 56 -8.99 -1.10 -18.53
CA VAL A 56 -8.49 -2.07 -19.50
C VAL A 56 -7.84 -3.27 -18.81
N SER A 57 -7.08 -3.09 -17.72
CA SER A 57 -6.54 -4.19 -16.93
C SER A 57 -7.64 -5.06 -16.30
N VAL A 58 -8.68 -4.44 -15.72
CA VAL A 58 -9.83 -5.14 -15.14
C VAL A 58 -10.51 -6.02 -16.19
N LEU A 59 -10.80 -5.47 -17.36
CA LEU A 59 -11.47 -6.19 -18.43
C LEU A 59 -10.57 -7.24 -19.09
N ALA A 60 -9.26 -6.98 -19.21
CA ALA A 60 -8.30 -7.95 -19.71
C ALA A 60 -8.24 -9.21 -18.84
N ASP A 61 -8.26 -9.02 -17.51
CA ASP A 61 -8.33 -10.11 -16.53
C ASP A 61 -9.68 -10.83 -16.58
N LYS A 62 -10.78 -10.07 -16.51
CA LYS A 62 -12.16 -10.60 -16.51
C LYS A 62 -12.48 -11.47 -17.72
N TYR A 63 -12.04 -11.07 -18.90
CA TYR A 63 -12.34 -11.75 -20.17
C TYR A 63 -11.21 -12.67 -20.67
N ASP A 64 -10.13 -12.79 -19.90
CA ASP A 64 -8.94 -13.58 -20.25
C ASP A 64 -8.37 -13.23 -21.64
N VAL A 65 -8.21 -11.93 -21.90
CA VAL A 65 -7.72 -11.39 -23.20
C VAL A 65 -6.33 -10.76 -23.08
N HIS A 66 -5.54 -11.19 -22.09
CA HIS A 66 -4.19 -10.72 -21.81
C HIS A 66 -3.30 -10.71 -23.06
N GLU A 67 -3.25 -11.84 -23.79
CA GLU A 67 -2.42 -11.98 -25.00
C GLU A 67 -2.84 -11.02 -26.12
N ALA A 68 -4.15 -10.79 -26.27
CA ALA A 68 -4.67 -9.91 -27.31
C ALA A 68 -4.22 -8.45 -27.09
N VAL A 69 -4.19 -8.00 -25.82
CA VAL A 69 -3.86 -6.61 -25.47
C VAL A 69 -2.37 -6.40 -25.17
N GLU A 70 -1.57 -7.45 -25.05
CA GLU A 70 -0.20 -7.42 -24.50
C GLU A 70 0.70 -6.37 -25.16
N ILE A 71 0.70 -6.32 -26.50
CA ILE A 71 1.54 -5.38 -27.25
C ILE A 71 1.19 -3.93 -26.87
N PHE A 72 -0.11 -3.61 -26.82
CA PHE A 72 -0.58 -2.26 -26.48
C PHE A 72 -0.37 -1.93 -25.01
N ALA A 73 -0.64 -2.88 -24.11
CA ALA A 73 -0.36 -2.73 -22.68
C ALA A 73 1.12 -2.40 -22.43
N ASN A 74 2.05 -3.03 -23.14
CA ASN A 74 3.46 -2.68 -23.08
C ASN A 74 3.72 -1.22 -23.49
N PHE A 75 3.15 -0.76 -24.60
CA PHE A 75 3.32 0.62 -25.06
C PHE A 75 2.72 1.65 -24.10
N TRP A 76 1.49 1.44 -23.64
CA TRP A 76 0.84 2.34 -22.68
C TRP A 76 1.60 2.40 -21.36
N PHE A 77 2.09 1.26 -20.88
CA PHE A 77 2.88 1.18 -19.66
C PHE A 77 4.15 2.03 -19.75
N GLU A 78 4.95 1.89 -20.80
CA GLU A 78 6.21 2.65 -20.92
C GLU A 78 5.98 4.17 -20.96
N LYS A 79 4.85 4.61 -21.50
CA LYS A 79 4.48 6.03 -21.53
C LYS A 79 3.98 6.56 -20.19
N LEU A 80 3.22 5.75 -19.44
CA LEU A 80 2.71 6.11 -18.12
C LEU A 80 3.74 5.89 -17.00
N LYS A 81 4.75 5.05 -17.22
CA LYS A 81 5.78 4.72 -16.23
C LYS A 81 6.40 5.94 -15.52
N PRO A 82 6.68 7.08 -16.18
CA PRO A 82 7.20 8.28 -15.51
C PRO A 82 6.27 8.88 -14.45
N THR A 83 4.96 8.57 -14.49
CA THR A 83 3.96 9.08 -13.54
C THR A 83 3.77 8.16 -12.32
N ILE A 84 4.51 7.03 -12.24
CA ILE A 84 4.46 6.14 -11.08
C ILE A 84 4.78 6.92 -9.80
N PRO A 85 3.89 6.92 -8.80
CA PRO A 85 4.06 7.70 -7.59
C PRO A 85 5.34 7.34 -6.83
N GLN A 86 5.99 8.35 -6.26
CA GLN A 86 7.12 8.17 -5.32
C GLN A 86 6.66 8.21 -3.86
N THR A 87 5.42 8.60 -3.63
CA THR A 87 4.74 8.70 -2.34
C THR A 87 3.33 8.15 -2.48
N TYR A 88 2.71 7.73 -1.39
CA TYR A 88 1.35 7.18 -1.42
C TYR A 88 0.34 8.23 -1.91
N THR A 89 -0.41 7.87 -2.97
CA THR A 89 -1.54 8.61 -3.53
C THR A 89 -2.76 7.69 -3.65
N GLU A 90 -3.91 8.24 -4.03
CA GLU A 90 -5.13 7.46 -4.27
C GLU A 90 -5.02 6.54 -5.50
N ASP A 91 -4.02 6.78 -6.34
CA ASP A 91 -3.71 6.03 -7.58
C ASP A 91 -3.01 4.68 -7.33
N ILE A 92 -2.48 4.47 -6.12
CA ILE A 92 -1.68 3.28 -5.78
C ILE A 92 -2.42 1.96 -6.10
N PRO A 93 -3.71 1.78 -5.78
CA PRO A 93 -4.45 0.56 -6.12
C PRO A 93 -4.52 0.29 -7.63
N GLY A 94 -4.80 1.30 -8.45
CA GLY A 94 -4.85 1.16 -9.92
C GLY A 94 -3.49 0.75 -10.49
N TRP A 95 -2.41 1.36 -9.99
CA TRP A 95 -1.06 0.97 -10.35
C TRP A 95 -0.69 -0.46 -9.92
N ILE A 96 -1.09 -0.90 -8.72
CA ILE A 96 -0.89 -2.28 -8.26
C ILE A 96 -1.65 -3.26 -9.18
N CYS A 97 -2.89 -2.93 -9.56
CA CYS A 97 -3.71 -3.69 -10.50
C CYS A 97 -3.01 -3.87 -11.86
N ILE A 98 -2.59 -2.77 -12.49
CA ILE A 98 -1.87 -2.80 -13.78
C ILE A 98 -0.62 -3.68 -13.68
N CYS A 99 0.17 -3.50 -12.62
CA CYS A 99 1.39 -4.27 -12.44
C CYS A 99 1.13 -5.75 -12.17
N TRP A 100 0.03 -6.08 -11.49
CA TRP A 100 -0.41 -7.45 -11.25
C TRP A 100 -0.87 -8.16 -12.52
N VAL A 101 -1.73 -7.50 -13.30
CA VAL A 101 -2.32 -8.05 -14.54
C VAL A 101 -1.24 -8.23 -15.61
N PHE A 102 -0.41 -7.21 -15.82
CA PHE A 102 0.62 -7.22 -16.88
C PHE A 102 2.03 -7.60 -16.41
N ASN A 103 2.13 -8.31 -15.27
CA ASN A 103 3.37 -8.91 -14.77
C ASN A 103 4.57 -7.94 -14.70
N ARG A 104 4.44 -6.88 -13.89
CA ARG A 104 5.48 -5.85 -13.67
C ARG A 104 6.06 -5.94 -12.26
N PRO A 105 6.96 -6.90 -11.99
CA PRO A 105 7.40 -7.21 -10.62
C PRO A 105 8.13 -6.06 -9.92
N LYS A 106 8.97 -5.31 -10.63
CA LYS A 106 9.77 -4.21 -10.04
C LYS A 106 8.87 -3.08 -9.56
N GLU A 107 7.95 -2.65 -10.41
CA GLU A 107 7.01 -1.58 -10.13
C GLU A 107 5.98 -2.04 -9.08
N PHE A 108 5.49 -3.28 -9.16
CA PHE A 108 4.64 -3.89 -8.14
C PHE A 108 5.28 -3.84 -6.75
N LYS A 109 6.55 -4.25 -6.62
CA LYS A 109 7.27 -4.21 -5.35
C LYS A 109 7.38 -2.78 -4.80
N HIS A 110 7.69 -1.80 -5.67
CA HIS A 110 7.75 -0.40 -5.27
C HIS A 110 6.39 0.13 -4.78
N LEU A 111 5.30 -0.14 -5.50
CA LEU A 111 3.97 0.34 -5.16
C LEU A 111 3.43 -0.30 -3.88
N THR A 112 3.63 -1.61 -3.71
CA THR A 112 3.25 -2.31 -2.48
C THR A 112 4.08 -1.85 -1.29
N ARG A 113 5.36 -1.48 -1.49
CA ARG A 113 6.19 -0.80 -0.47
C ARG A 113 5.58 0.54 -0.05
N LEU A 114 5.11 1.36 -0.98
CA LEU A 114 4.42 2.61 -0.65
C LEU A 114 3.13 2.34 0.15
N ALA A 115 2.34 1.34 -0.25
CA ALA A 115 1.14 0.94 0.46
C ALA A 115 1.42 0.48 1.90
N LEU A 116 2.44 -0.36 2.09
CA LEU A 116 2.88 -0.86 3.40
C LEU A 116 3.36 0.26 4.33
N ARG A 117 4.15 1.21 3.82
CA ARG A 117 4.86 2.19 4.65
C ARG A 117 4.10 3.47 4.88
N GLN A 118 3.37 3.94 3.87
CA GLN A 118 2.74 5.26 3.85
C GLN A 118 1.22 5.17 3.82
N GLY A 119 0.64 3.99 3.54
CA GLY A 119 -0.79 3.75 3.63
C GLY A 119 -1.32 4.03 5.03
N ARG A 120 -2.42 4.78 5.11
CA ARG A 120 -3.06 5.22 6.37
C ARG A 120 -4.37 4.50 6.67
N GLN A 121 -4.81 3.65 5.77
CA GLN A 121 -6.06 2.92 5.85
C GLN A 121 -5.88 1.58 5.15
N ASN A 122 -6.90 0.72 5.24
CA ASN A 122 -6.90 -0.50 4.47
C ASN A 122 -6.90 -0.18 2.98
N LEU A 123 -6.13 -0.93 2.21
CA LEU A 123 -6.15 -0.79 0.77
C LEU A 123 -7.56 -1.10 0.27
N PRO A 124 -8.20 -0.21 -0.52
CA PRO A 124 -9.52 -0.48 -1.06
C PRO A 124 -9.41 -1.64 -2.05
N LEU A 125 -10.16 -2.72 -1.81
CA LEU A 125 -10.24 -3.86 -2.72
C LEU A 125 -10.94 -3.46 -4.03
N GLY A 126 -12.01 -2.66 -3.92
CA GLY A 126 -12.81 -2.22 -5.08
C GLY A 126 -13.23 -3.39 -5.97
N ASP A 127 -13.39 -3.11 -7.26
CA ASP A 127 -13.61 -4.10 -8.32
C ASP A 127 -12.30 -4.49 -9.05
N LEU A 128 -11.15 -4.22 -8.42
CA LEU A 128 -9.86 -4.46 -9.04
C LEU A 128 -9.49 -5.97 -8.98
N PRO A 129 -8.92 -6.54 -10.06
CA PRO A 129 -8.45 -7.93 -10.09
C PRO A 129 -7.14 -8.14 -9.30
N ILE A 130 -7.07 -7.59 -8.08
CA ILE A 130 -5.96 -7.80 -7.16
C ILE A 130 -6.37 -8.93 -6.22
N PRO A 131 -5.57 -10.01 -6.08
CA PRO A 131 -5.92 -11.10 -5.19
C PRO A 131 -6.06 -10.64 -3.75
N ALA A 132 -7.06 -11.20 -3.06
CA ALA A 132 -7.26 -10.96 -1.62
C ALA A 132 -5.97 -11.24 -0.83
N SER A 133 -5.18 -12.24 -1.21
CA SER A 133 -3.90 -12.56 -0.56
C SER A 133 -2.88 -11.42 -0.57
N VAL A 134 -2.84 -10.61 -1.65
CA VAL A 134 -1.97 -9.44 -1.75
C VAL A 134 -2.48 -8.33 -0.83
N VAL A 135 -3.78 -8.06 -0.87
CA VAL A 135 -4.43 -7.02 -0.06
C VAL A 135 -4.32 -7.34 1.43
N ASP A 136 -4.57 -8.58 1.80
CA ASP A 136 -4.44 -9.10 3.16
C ASP A 136 -3.01 -9.04 3.65
N ALA A 137 -2.03 -9.36 2.80
CA ALA A 137 -0.61 -9.24 3.15
C ALA A 137 -0.23 -7.79 3.44
N ILE A 138 -0.66 -6.83 2.60
CA ILE A 138 -0.41 -5.39 2.81
C ILE A 138 -1.04 -4.93 4.12
N ASN A 139 -2.34 -5.21 4.31
CA ASN A 139 -3.09 -4.75 5.47
C ASN A 139 -2.56 -5.38 6.76
N SER A 140 -2.28 -6.68 6.77
CA SER A 140 -1.80 -7.40 7.95
C SER A 140 -0.41 -6.96 8.36
N GLN A 141 0.53 -6.79 7.42
CA GLN A 141 1.87 -6.31 7.74
C GLN A 141 1.88 -4.86 8.23
N ARG A 142 1.03 -3.99 7.64
CA ARG A 142 0.84 -2.62 8.13
C ARG A 142 0.30 -2.60 9.56
N ILE A 143 -0.73 -3.39 9.84
CA ILE A 143 -1.34 -3.46 11.18
C ILE A 143 -0.36 -4.04 12.20
N ASP A 144 0.34 -5.13 11.88
CA ASP A 144 1.31 -5.76 12.78
C ASP A 144 2.47 -4.82 13.14
N SER A 145 3.06 -4.16 12.13
CA SER A 145 4.17 -3.22 12.35
C SER A 145 3.76 -2.03 13.22
N ILE A 146 2.62 -1.39 12.91
CA ILE A 146 2.11 -0.26 13.72
C ILE A 146 1.76 -0.74 15.13
N SER A 147 1.07 -1.89 15.28
CA SER A 147 0.70 -2.44 16.58
C SER A 147 1.92 -2.68 17.48
N ARG A 148 3.00 -3.22 16.92
CA ARG A 148 4.24 -3.47 17.67
C ARG A 148 4.95 -2.19 18.06
N ILE A 149 5.01 -1.19 17.18
CA ILE A 149 5.60 0.12 17.50
C ILE A 149 4.79 0.82 18.60
N VAL A 150 3.46 0.86 18.48
CA VAL A 150 2.57 1.44 19.49
C VAL A 150 2.72 0.72 20.83
N SER A 151 2.75 -0.61 20.82
CA SER A 151 2.94 -1.41 22.04
C SER A 151 4.28 -1.11 22.72
N LEU A 152 5.37 -1.03 21.96
CA LEU A 152 6.70 -0.68 22.46
C LEU A 152 6.69 0.71 23.12
N LEU A 153 6.10 1.69 22.44
CA LEU A 153 6.01 3.06 22.91
C LEU A 153 5.23 3.20 24.22
N HIS A 154 4.10 2.48 24.35
CA HIS A 154 3.33 2.46 25.60
C HIS A 154 4.04 1.69 26.71
N ALA A 155 4.76 0.61 26.39
CA ALA A 155 5.57 -0.10 27.38
C ALA A 155 6.68 0.79 27.94
N GLN A 156 7.35 1.57 27.08
CA GLN A 156 8.34 2.57 27.51
C GLN A 156 7.69 3.66 28.37
N LEU A 157 6.50 4.13 28.00
CA LEU A 157 5.78 5.13 28.80
C LEU A 157 5.51 4.62 30.23
N ALA A 158 5.03 3.38 30.37
CA ALA A 158 4.80 2.76 31.67
C ALA A 158 6.11 2.55 32.45
N ASP A 159 7.17 2.10 31.78
CA ASP A 159 8.46 1.81 32.39
C ASP A 159 9.14 3.08 32.96
N TYR A 160 9.01 4.23 32.29
CA TYR A 160 9.48 5.53 32.79
C TYR A 160 8.58 6.15 33.88
N LEU A 161 7.33 5.68 34.02
CA LEU A 161 6.43 6.12 35.10
C LEU A 161 6.66 5.34 36.40
N GLU A 162 7.05 4.06 36.29
CA GLU A 162 7.16 3.15 37.43
C GLU A 162 8.58 2.99 37.95
N LYS A 163 9.60 3.15 37.09
CA LYS A 163 11.00 2.85 37.43
C LYS A 163 11.90 4.04 37.16
N GLU A 164 12.92 4.17 37.99
CA GLU A 164 14.02 5.10 37.78
C GLU A 164 15.11 4.42 36.94
N HIS A 165 15.48 5.03 35.82
CA HIS A 165 16.49 4.55 34.88
C HIS A 165 17.80 5.31 35.01
N CYS A 166 17.73 6.59 35.38
CA CYS A 166 18.91 7.44 35.55
C CYS A 166 18.82 8.36 36.78
N SER A 167 17.93 9.34 36.71
CA SER A 167 17.62 10.27 37.80
C SER A 167 16.21 10.79 37.59
N PHE A 168 15.54 11.20 38.66
CA PHE A 168 14.21 11.80 38.58
C PHE A 168 14.10 12.91 37.52
N GLU A 169 15.08 13.82 37.42
CA GLU A 169 15.07 14.91 36.43
C GLU A 169 15.24 14.39 35.01
N CYS A 170 16.16 13.44 34.80
CA CYS A 170 16.41 12.85 33.49
C CYS A 170 15.19 12.08 32.99
N ASP A 171 14.61 11.25 33.85
CA ASP A 171 13.45 10.42 33.52
C ASP A 171 12.21 11.28 33.31
N SER A 172 12.04 12.36 34.09
CA SER A 172 10.97 13.34 33.87
C SER A 172 11.07 14.02 32.50
N LEU A 173 12.29 14.37 32.06
CA LEU A 173 12.51 14.96 30.74
C LEU A 173 12.19 13.95 29.62
N MET A 174 12.65 12.71 29.76
CA MET A 174 12.40 11.63 28.81
C MET A 174 10.90 11.30 28.72
N LEU A 175 10.24 11.18 29.86
CA LEU A 175 8.80 10.96 29.96
C LEU A 175 8.01 12.10 29.31
N GLY A 176 8.40 13.36 29.56
CA GLY A 176 7.78 14.53 28.94
C GLY A 176 7.96 14.55 27.42
N ALA A 177 9.13 14.14 26.92
CA ALA A 177 9.42 14.03 25.49
C ALA A 177 8.58 12.96 24.80
N LEU A 178 8.56 11.76 25.39
CA LEU A 178 7.78 10.62 24.91
C LEU A 178 6.30 10.99 24.89
N THR A 179 5.77 11.54 25.98
CA THR A 179 4.37 12.00 26.09
C THR A 179 4.01 13.02 25.00
N LYS A 180 4.89 13.99 24.73
CA LYS A 180 4.68 14.98 23.65
C LYS A 180 4.64 14.31 22.28
N ARG A 181 5.53 13.34 21.98
CA ARG A 181 5.51 12.61 20.71
C ARG A 181 4.26 11.74 20.56
N LEU A 182 3.85 11.04 21.62
CA LEU A 182 2.62 10.24 21.62
C LEU A 182 1.39 11.10 21.40
N LYS A 183 1.29 12.24 22.10
CA LYS A 183 0.19 13.19 21.90
C LYS A 183 0.15 13.72 20.47
N ALA A 184 1.30 14.04 19.88
CA ALA A 184 1.39 14.49 18.49
C ALA A 184 1.04 13.39 17.47
N LEU A 185 1.04 12.12 17.86
CA LEU A 185 0.59 10.96 17.05
C LEU A 185 -0.82 10.49 17.43
N HIS A 186 -1.53 11.21 18.31
CA HIS A 186 -2.82 10.79 18.86
C HIS A 186 -2.79 9.40 19.56
N LEU A 187 -1.63 9.05 20.14
CA LEU A 187 -1.42 7.83 20.94
C LEU A 187 -1.53 8.09 22.47
N PHE A 188 -1.90 9.31 22.87
CA PHE A 188 -2.08 9.69 24.27
C PHE A 188 -3.20 10.74 24.39
N PRO A 189 -4.13 10.64 25.36
CA PRO A 189 -4.14 9.67 26.47
C PRO A 189 -4.69 8.28 26.07
N SER A 190 -5.44 8.19 24.98
CA SER A 190 -6.00 6.93 24.48
C SER A 190 -5.06 6.22 23.52
N ARG A 191 -5.02 4.90 23.61
CA ARG A 191 -4.38 4.03 22.63
C ARG A 191 -5.40 3.71 21.52
N PRO A 192 -5.11 3.99 20.24
CA PRO A 192 -6.00 3.62 19.15
C PRO A 192 -6.01 2.11 18.95
N ASP A 193 -7.16 1.58 18.51
CA ASP A 193 -7.31 0.18 18.13
C ASP A 193 -6.95 -0.04 16.65
N PRO A 194 -6.58 -1.27 16.25
CA PRO A 194 -6.51 -1.67 14.85
C PRO A 194 -7.83 -1.32 14.12
N PRO A 195 -7.78 -0.85 12.85
CA PRO A 195 -6.66 -0.93 11.91
C PRO A 195 -5.74 0.30 11.92
N PHE A 196 -5.74 1.10 12.99
CA PHE A 196 -4.90 2.30 13.16
C PHE A 196 -5.08 3.34 12.06
N THR A 197 -6.34 3.63 11.71
CA THR A 197 -6.68 4.61 10.66
C THR A 197 -6.02 5.96 10.92
N GLY A 198 -5.37 6.51 9.88
CA GLY A 198 -4.64 7.77 9.93
C GLY A 198 -3.15 7.64 10.27
N LEU A 199 -2.71 6.49 10.79
CA LEU A 199 -1.32 6.21 11.12
C LEU A 199 -0.62 5.42 10.01
N CYS A 200 0.65 5.75 9.76
CA CYS A 200 1.51 4.97 8.87
C CYS A 200 2.93 4.83 9.41
N PHE A 201 3.64 3.77 8.99
CA PHE A 201 5.00 3.48 9.44
C PHE A 201 5.96 4.66 9.22
N GLU A 202 5.88 5.33 8.06
CA GLU A 202 6.78 6.42 7.71
C GLU A 202 6.70 7.60 8.70
N GLN A 203 5.55 7.84 9.33
CA GLN A 203 5.41 8.85 10.38
C GLN A 203 6.24 8.48 11.63
N PHE A 204 6.26 7.20 12.00
CA PHE A 204 7.09 6.71 13.10
C PHE A 204 8.56 6.74 12.71
N ALA A 205 8.91 6.22 11.53
CA ALA A 205 10.28 6.22 11.03
C ALA A 205 10.84 7.65 10.98
N HIS A 206 10.08 8.65 10.51
CA HIS A 206 10.50 10.04 10.51
C HIS A 206 10.67 10.61 11.93
N ARG A 207 9.68 10.40 12.81
CA ARG A 207 9.69 11.03 14.15
C ARG A 207 10.67 10.41 15.11
N PHE A 208 11.04 9.14 14.92
CA PHE A 208 11.90 8.37 15.82
C PHE A 208 13.19 7.89 15.13
N ARG A 209 13.53 8.40 13.93
CA ARG A 209 14.74 8.05 13.17
C ARG A 209 15.99 8.16 14.02
N ASP A 210 16.14 9.33 14.63
CA ASP A 210 17.27 9.64 15.51
C ASP A 210 16.91 9.31 16.96
N GLY A 211 16.16 8.23 17.19
CA GLY A 211 15.68 7.82 18.51
C GLY A 211 14.94 8.91 19.30
N LEU A 212 14.97 8.74 20.63
CA LEU A 212 14.60 9.74 21.62
C LEU A 212 15.87 10.04 22.43
N TYR A 213 16.58 11.12 22.06
CA TYR A 213 17.72 11.63 22.80
C TYR A 213 17.44 13.08 23.23
N PHE A 214 17.94 13.46 24.40
CA PHE A 214 17.90 14.84 24.90
C PHE A 214 19.31 15.44 24.90
N PRO A 215 19.68 16.28 23.92
CA PRO A 215 20.98 16.96 23.90
C PRO A 215 21.17 17.93 25.08
N ALA A 216 20.08 18.46 25.64
CA ALA A 216 20.15 19.43 26.73
C ALA A 216 20.66 18.81 28.05
N ALA A 217 20.39 17.52 28.30
CA ALA A 217 20.93 16.80 29.45
C ALA A 217 22.47 16.73 29.41
N GLN A 218 23.07 16.76 28.22
CA GLN A 218 24.52 16.80 28.04
C GLN A 218 25.13 18.19 28.34
N ARG A 219 24.34 19.27 28.33
CA ARG A 219 24.84 20.66 28.46
C ARG A 219 24.60 21.28 29.84
N THR A 220 23.65 20.78 30.62
CA THR A 220 23.28 21.37 31.92
C THR A 220 24.01 20.78 33.11
N SER A 221 24.78 19.72 32.93
CA SER A 221 25.58 19.14 34.00
C SER A 221 27.00 19.70 33.96
N THR A 222 27.41 20.40 35.02
CA THR A 222 28.82 20.75 35.31
C THR A 222 29.72 19.52 35.49
N TYR A 223 29.13 18.32 35.54
CA TYR A 223 29.80 17.03 35.50
C TYR A 223 29.51 16.34 34.17
N TYR A 224 30.53 15.94 33.40
CA TYR A 224 30.37 15.12 32.20
C TYR A 224 29.72 13.77 32.57
N TYR A 225 28.40 13.70 32.64
CA TYR A 225 27.67 12.44 32.73
C TYR A 225 27.36 11.97 31.31
N ASP A 226 27.82 10.77 31.00
CA ASP A 226 27.49 10.09 29.75
C ASP A 226 26.02 9.66 29.79
N HIS A 227 25.13 10.56 29.34
CA HIS A 227 23.69 10.32 29.24
C HIS A 227 23.30 9.43 28.05
N ALA A 228 24.25 8.76 27.38
CA ALA A 228 23.94 7.74 26.38
C ALA A 228 23.06 6.61 26.95
N LYS A 229 23.13 6.36 28.27
CA LYS A 229 22.30 5.38 28.99
C LYS A 229 20.82 5.76 29.09
N CYS A 230 20.50 7.06 28.97
CA CYS A 230 19.13 7.59 29.11
C CYS A 230 18.37 7.61 27.78
N ALA A 231 19.02 7.22 26.69
CA ALA A 231 18.38 7.08 25.40
C ALA A 231 17.33 5.97 25.43
N ILE A 232 16.37 6.05 24.51
CA ILE A 232 15.50 4.92 24.21
C ILE A 232 16.00 4.26 22.92
N PRO A 233 17.02 3.37 22.98
CA PRO A 233 17.59 2.75 21.78
C PRO A 233 16.70 1.65 21.20
N SER A 234 15.78 1.08 21.98
CA SER A 234 14.99 -0.08 21.54
C SER A 234 14.02 0.24 20.39
N ILE A 235 13.63 1.51 20.24
CA ILE A 235 12.76 1.91 19.12
C ILE A 235 13.51 1.99 17.80
N GLU A 236 14.77 2.43 17.79
CA GLU A 236 15.57 2.55 16.57
C GLU A 236 15.81 1.19 15.92
N HIS A 237 16.23 0.19 16.72
CA HIS A 237 16.39 -1.18 16.24
C HIS A 237 15.08 -1.77 15.73
N THR A 238 13.97 -1.51 16.43
CA THR A 238 12.64 -1.97 16.03
C THR A 238 12.21 -1.36 14.70
N LEU A 239 12.42 -0.06 14.52
CA LEU A 239 12.13 0.64 13.27
C LEU A 239 13.00 0.13 12.13
N LYS A 240 14.30 -0.09 12.36
CA LYS A 240 15.21 -0.65 11.35
C LYS A 240 14.77 -2.05 10.89
N LYS A 241 14.38 -2.92 11.83
CA LYS A 241 13.84 -4.25 11.51
C LYS A 241 12.59 -4.16 10.64
N PHE A 242 11.67 -3.25 10.95
CA PHE A 242 10.48 -3.05 10.12
C PHE A 242 10.80 -2.37 8.79
N ASP A 243 11.85 -1.56 8.71
CA ASP A 243 12.30 -0.94 7.47
C ASP A 243 12.65 -2.00 6.42
N GLU A 244 13.35 -3.05 6.85
CA GLU A 244 13.71 -4.23 6.05
C GLU A 244 12.49 -5.09 5.72
N GLN A 245 11.58 -5.30 6.68
CA GLN A 245 10.37 -6.11 6.49
C GLN A 245 9.38 -5.44 5.51
N LEU A 246 9.24 -4.11 5.55
CA LEU A 246 8.30 -3.34 4.74
C LEU A 246 8.94 -2.90 3.40
N ALA A 247 9.69 -3.80 2.76
CA ALA A 247 10.41 -3.54 1.51
C ALA A 247 9.56 -3.69 0.23
N GLY A 248 8.29 -4.07 0.37
CA GLY A 248 7.38 -4.38 -0.75
C GLY A 248 7.19 -5.88 -0.94
N LEU A 249 6.11 -6.26 -1.61
CA LEU A 249 5.76 -7.65 -1.89
C LEU A 249 6.37 -8.11 -3.22
N GLU A 250 6.80 -9.36 -3.28
CA GLU A 250 7.29 -9.97 -4.51
C GLU A 250 6.11 -10.53 -5.32
N LEU A 251 5.92 -10.02 -6.54
CA LEU A 251 4.79 -10.42 -7.40
C LEU A 251 4.77 -11.93 -7.64
N THR A 252 5.95 -12.55 -7.86
CA THR A 252 6.08 -13.97 -8.18
C THR A 252 5.64 -14.88 -7.04
N GLU A 253 5.87 -14.49 -5.78
CA GLU A 253 5.47 -15.29 -4.61
C GLU A 253 3.93 -15.36 -4.50
N HIS A 254 3.25 -14.27 -4.83
CA HIS A 254 1.79 -14.19 -4.76
C HIS A 254 1.10 -14.83 -5.97
N LYS A 255 1.72 -14.81 -7.16
CA LYS A 255 1.20 -15.53 -8.35
C LYS A 255 1.21 -17.06 -8.19
N LEU A 256 2.05 -17.61 -7.31
CA LEU A 256 2.07 -19.06 -7.00
C LEU A 256 0.94 -19.48 -6.05
N LEU A 257 0.29 -18.53 -5.39
CA LEU A 257 -0.76 -18.75 -4.39
C LEU A 257 -2.17 -18.44 -4.92
N SER A 258 -2.25 -17.83 -6.11
CA SER A 258 -3.48 -17.46 -6.84
C SER A 258 -3.79 -18.49 -7.91
#